data_AF-A0A7Z0N5T4-F1
#
_entry.id   AF-A0A7Z0N5T4-F1
#
_cell.length_a   1.000
_cell.length_b   1.000
_cell.length_c   1.000
_cell.angle_alpha   90.00
_cell.angle_beta   90.00
_cell.angle_gamma   90.00
#
_symmetry.space_group_name_H-M   'P 1'
#
loop_
_entity.id
_entity.type
_entity.pdbx_description
1 polymer ?
#
loop_
_entity_poly.entity_id
_entity_poly.type
_entity_poly.pdbx_seq_one_letter_code
_entity_poly.pdbx_strand_id
1 'polypeptide(L)'
;MVITFAATNAIAREAPLYLVAHPDVTTRWLNRDTTRAIFAMRQRTWPDGQAVRVFVLSNSHPMHARFAKEQLAVYPHQLQLAWDRMVFSGTGQAPDRVSDQTEMHERVATTPGAIGYLEREYLDDRVQVISME
;
A
#
# COMPACT_ATOMS: atom_id res chain seq x y z
N MET A 1 11.88 -44.66 25.68
CA MET A 1 11.05 -44.32 24.52
C MET A 1 11.12 -42.81 24.34
N VAL A 2 11.93 -42.33 23.38
CA VAL A 2 12.12 -40.90 23.14
C VAL A 2 11.22 -40.53 21.96
N ILE A 3 10.20 -39.72 22.21
CA ILE A 3 9.30 -39.23 21.17
C ILE A 3 9.95 -37.98 20.58
N THR A 4 10.60 -38.12 19.44
CA THR A 4 11.10 -37.00 18.65
C THR A 4 9.94 -36.38 17.87
N PHE A 5 9.51 -35.17 18.24
CA PHE A 5 8.60 -34.38 17.44
C PHE A 5 9.36 -33.71 16.29
N ALA A 6 9.12 -34.15 15.06
CA ALA A 6 9.55 -33.42 13.88
C ALA A 6 8.60 -32.23 13.66
N ALA A 7 9.07 -31.01 13.98
CA ALA A 7 8.35 -29.80 13.61
C ALA A 7 8.44 -29.64 12.08
N THR A 8 7.31 -29.81 11.40
CA THR A 8 7.18 -29.49 9.98
C THR A 8 7.24 -27.97 9.85
N ASN A 9 8.37 -27.41 9.44
CA ASN A 9 8.44 -26.02 9.01
C ASN A 9 7.63 -25.88 7.72
N ALA A 10 6.34 -25.59 7.88
CA ALA A 10 5.54 -25.06 6.79
C ALA A 10 6.10 -23.67 6.49
N ILE A 11 6.88 -23.55 5.42
CA ILE A 11 7.22 -22.24 4.85
C ILE A 11 5.90 -21.71 4.28
N ALA A 12 5.15 -20.95 5.09
CA ALA A 12 4.01 -20.20 4.61
C ALA A 12 4.52 -19.29 3.50
N ARG A 13 4.15 -19.59 2.25
CA ARG A 13 4.42 -18.67 1.15
C ARG A 13 3.61 -17.42 1.44
N GLU A 14 4.30 -16.33 1.75
CA GLU A 14 3.66 -15.04 1.94
C GLU A 14 2.86 -14.67 0.67
N ALA A 15 1.60 -14.30 0.86
CA ALA A 15 0.71 -14.02 -0.26
C ALA A 15 1.22 -12.81 -1.07
N PRO A 16 1.15 -12.85 -2.41
CA PRO A 16 1.59 -11.72 -3.23
C PRO A 16 0.75 -10.48 -2.94
N LEU A 17 1.43 -9.33 -2.86
CA LEU A 17 0.82 -8.01 -2.75
C LEU A 17 0.57 -7.40 -4.12
N TYR A 18 -0.57 -6.74 -4.25
CA TYR A 18 -0.98 -6.01 -5.44
C TYR A 18 -1.16 -4.55 -5.09
N LEU A 19 -0.59 -3.68 -5.91
CA LEU A 19 -0.92 -2.27 -5.90
C LEU A 19 -2.30 -2.09 -6.56
N VAL A 20 -3.21 -1.39 -5.89
CA VAL A 20 -4.58 -1.20 -6.38
C VAL A 20 -4.94 0.26 -6.39
N ALA A 21 -5.80 0.64 -7.32
CA ALA A 21 -6.35 1.98 -7.46
C ALA A 21 -7.85 1.93 -7.72
N HIS A 22 -8.52 3.05 -7.53
CA HIS A 22 -9.92 3.19 -7.94
C HIS A 22 -10.05 3.02 -9.47
N PRO A 23 -11.14 2.41 -9.99
CA PRO A 23 -11.31 2.16 -11.44
C PRO A 23 -11.33 3.40 -12.34
N ASP A 24 -11.50 4.60 -11.77
CA ASP A 24 -11.43 5.86 -12.52
C ASP A 24 -10.00 6.31 -12.85
N VAL A 25 -8.99 5.71 -12.20
CA VAL A 25 -7.58 6.03 -12.43
C VAL A 25 -7.16 5.46 -13.78
N THR A 26 -6.80 6.34 -14.71
CA THR A 26 -6.38 5.96 -16.07
C THR A 26 -5.02 5.28 -16.11
N THR A 27 -4.16 5.59 -15.13
CA THR A 27 -2.83 5.01 -14.99
C THR A 27 -2.96 3.54 -14.61
N ARG A 28 -2.38 2.64 -15.41
CA ARG A 28 -2.39 1.18 -15.17
C ARG A 28 -1.04 0.60 -14.75
N TRP A 29 -0.01 1.44 -14.78
CA TRP A 29 1.34 1.05 -14.47
C TRP A 29 2.09 2.20 -13.79
N LEU A 30 2.94 1.88 -12.83
CA LEU A 30 3.84 2.82 -12.16
C LEU A 30 5.21 2.18 -11.96
N ASN A 31 6.28 2.94 -12.16
CA ASN A 31 7.58 2.52 -11.65
C ASN A 31 7.66 2.69 -10.12
N ARG A 32 8.65 2.03 -9.52
CA ARG A 32 8.92 2.10 -8.08
C ARG A 32 9.11 3.52 -7.53
N ASP A 33 9.80 4.40 -8.26
CA ASP A 33 10.09 5.76 -7.79
C ASP A 33 8.85 6.62 -7.70
N THR A 34 7.98 6.57 -8.71
CA THR A 34 6.69 7.25 -8.71
C THR A 34 5.78 6.69 -7.63
N THR A 35 5.71 5.37 -7.50
CA THR A 35 4.93 4.71 -6.43
C THR A 35 5.42 5.18 -5.06
N ARG A 36 6.72 5.17 -4.81
CA ARG A 36 7.32 5.68 -3.58
C ARG A 36 7.03 7.17 -3.36
N ALA A 37 7.11 8.00 -4.39
CA ALA A 37 6.81 9.43 -4.27
C ALA A 37 5.34 9.68 -3.89
N ILE A 38 4.42 8.88 -4.43
CA ILE A 38 2.99 8.91 -4.08
C ILE A 38 2.77 8.51 -2.63
N PHE A 39 3.27 7.35 -2.20
CA PHE A 39 3.08 6.87 -0.81
C PHE A 39 3.84 7.72 0.22
N ALA A 40 4.93 8.37 -0.17
CA ALA A 40 5.60 9.38 0.65
C ALA A 40 4.91 10.76 0.62
N MET A 41 3.75 10.89 -0.04
CA MET A 41 2.97 12.12 -0.23
C MET A 41 3.76 13.29 -0.84
N ARG A 42 4.85 12.99 -1.56
CA ARG A 42 5.66 13.95 -2.33
C ARG A 42 5.04 14.25 -3.70
N GLN A 43 4.39 13.25 -4.29
CA GLN A 43 3.57 13.39 -5.48
C GLN A 43 2.11 13.16 -5.10
N ARG A 44 1.27 14.17 -5.29
CA ARG A 44 -0.15 14.17 -4.85
C ARG A 44 -1.13 14.17 -6.01
N THR A 45 -0.62 14.02 -7.23
CA THR A 45 -1.40 13.94 -8.46
C THR A 45 -0.93 12.75 -9.30
N TRP A 46 -1.88 12.10 -9.94
CA TRP A 46 -1.65 11.16 -11.01
C TRP A 46 -1.02 11.87 -12.23
N PRO A 47 -0.41 11.13 -13.18
CA PRO A 47 0.17 11.70 -14.40
C PRO A 47 -0.80 12.53 -15.24
N ASP A 48 -2.11 12.24 -15.17
CA ASP A 48 -3.18 12.98 -15.83
C ASP A 48 -3.65 14.24 -15.06
N GLY A 49 -3.08 14.50 -13.89
CA GLY A 49 -3.41 15.62 -13.02
C GLY A 49 -4.49 15.35 -11.98
N GLN A 50 -5.15 14.18 -12.00
CA GLN A 50 -6.14 13.82 -10.98
C GLN A 50 -5.48 13.76 -9.60
N ALA A 51 -6.16 14.24 -8.55
CA ALA A 51 -5.63 14.17 -7.19
C ALA A 51 -5.55 12.70 -6.71
N VAL A 52 -4.43 12.34 -6.08
CA VAL A 52 -4.25 11.00 -5.49
C VAL A 52 -4.78 10.98 -4.07
N ARG A 53 -5.56 9.95 -3.72
CA ARG A 53 -5.98 9.68 -2.33
C ARG A 53 -5.31 8.39 -1.84
N VAL A 54 -4.32 8.53 -0.97
CA VAL A 54 -3.51 7.40 -0.51
C VAL A 54 -4.10 6.80 0.75
N PHE A 55 -4.39 5.50 0.71
CA PHE A 55 -4.77 4.70 1.89
C PHE A 55 -3.62 3.77 2.30
N VAL A 56 -3.35 3.70 3.60
CA VAL A 56 -2.33 2.83 4.18
C VAL A 56 -2.83 2.12 5.42
N LEU A 57 -2.31 0.92 5.70
CA LEU A 57 -2.48 0.28 6.99
C LEU A 57 -1.58 0.93 8.04
N SER A 58 -1.81 0.57 9.31
CA SER A 58 -0.98 1.03 10.42
C SER A 58 0.49 0.66 10.23
N ASN A 59 1.39 1.48 10.80
CA ASN A 59 2.85 1.30 10.67
C ASN A 59 3.34 -0.05 11.25
N SER A 60 2.62 -0.60 12.23
CA SER A 60 2.91 -1.91 12.85
C SER A 60 2.29 -3.08 12.08
N HIS A 61 1.47 -2.83 11.06
CA HIS A 61 0.81 -3.89 10.31
C HIS A 61 1.84 -4.65 9.45
N PRO A 62 1.93 -6.00 9.54
CA PRO A 62 2.91 -6.80 8.78
C PRO A 62 2.83 -6.55 7.26
N MET A 63 1.63 -6.42 6.72
CA MET A 63 1.40 -6.09 5.32
C MET A 63 1.94 -4.70 4.91
N HIS A 64 1.81 -3.68 5.76
CA HIS A 64 2.41 -2.36 5.49
C HIS A 64 3.94 -2.47 5.50
N ALA A 65 4.50 -3.24 6.44
CA ALA A 65 5.92 -3.50 6.50
C ALA A 65 6.44 -4.21 5.25
N ARG A 66 5.71 -5.20 4.75
CA ARG A 66 6.03 -5.92 3.52
C ARG A 66 5.92 -5.02 2.30
N PHE A 67 4.81 -4.30 2.14
CA PHE A 67 4.59 -3.36 1.04
C PHE A 67 5.70 -2.29 0.96
N ALA A 68 6.03 -1.64 2.08
CA ALA A 68 7.07 -0.63 2.11
C ALA A 68 8.44 -1.21 1.67
N LYS A 69 8.80 -2.38 2.20
CA LYS A 69 10.09 -3.00 1.89
C LYS A 69 10.16 -3.51 0.45
N GLU A 70 9.18 -4.28 0.02
CA GLU A 70 9.21 -5.01 -1.25
C GLU A 70 8.81 -4.15 -2.45
N GLN A 71 7.79 -3.30 -2.30
CA GLN A 71 7.25 -2.50 -3.40
C GLN A 71 7.88 -1.12 -3.45
N LEU A 72 8.23 -0.51 -2.32
CA LEU A 72 8.77 0.85 -2.29
C LEU A 72 10.28 0.91 -2.04
N ALA A 73 10.91 -0.22 -1.68
CA ALA A 73 12.32 -0.28 -1.27
C ALA A 73 12.67 0.72 -0.15
N VAL A 74 11.76 0.87 0.83
CA VAL A 74 11.95 1.69 2.04
C VAL A 74 11.42 0.96 3.27
N TYR A 75 11.75 1.45 4.45
CA TYR A 75 11.17 0.94 5.70
C TYR A 75 9.95 1.77 6.14
N PRO A 76 8.97 1.16 6.84
CA PRO A 76 7.77 1.87 7.31
C PRO A 76 8.06 3.13 8.13
N HIS A 77 9.07 3.09 9.00
CA HIS A 77 9.48 4.25 9.78
C HIS A 77 9.99 5.42 8.93
N GLN A 78 10.53 5.17 7.73
CA GLN A 78 10.97 6.23 6.82
C GLN A 78 9.78 6.96 6.19
N LEU A 79 8.72 6.23 5.84
CA LEU A 79 7.46 6.82 5.40
C LEU A 79 6.83 7.64 6.52
N GLN A 80 6.72 7.06 7.72
CA GLN A 80 6.19 7.76 8.88
C GLN A 80 6.94 9.07 9.16
N LEU A 81 8.27 9.04 9.15
CA LEU A 81 9.09 10.23 9.37
C LEU A 81 8.88 11.29 8.27
N ALA A 82 8.69 10.89 7.02
CA ALA A 82 8.38 11.81 5.94
C ALA A 82 7.01 12.49 6.17
N TRP A 83 5.99 11.71 6.53
CA TRP A 83 4.65 12.21 6.86
C TRP A 83 4.67 13.16 8.04
N ASP A 84 5.34 12.79 9.14
CA ASP A 84 5.45 13.62 10.35
C ASP A 84 6.10 14.96 10.03
N ARG A 85 7.18 14.98 9.23
CA ARG A 85 7.83 16.23 8.80
C ARG A 85 6.88 17.12 7.99
N MET A 86 6.08 16.56 7.09
CA MET A 86 5.13 17.35 6.31
C MET A 86 4.00 17.92 7.18
N VAL A 87 3.48 17.12 8.11
CA VAL A 87 2.41 17.54 9.02
C VAL A 87 2.89 18.62 9.98
N PHE A 88 4.03 18.41 10.65
CA PHE A 88 4.56 19.38 11.62
C PHE A 88 5.03 20.69 10.99
N SER A 89 5.48 20.66 9.74
CA SER A 89 5.81 21.88 9.00
C SER A 89 4.60 22.57 8.35
N GLY A 90 3.41 21.96 8.39
CA GLY A 90 2.20 22.48 7.74
C GLY A 90 2.24 22.41 6.20
N THR A 91 3.18 21.67 5.62
CA THR A 91 3.38 21.57 4.15
C THR A 91 2.56 20.45 3.50
N GLY A 92 1.84 19.66 4.30
CA GLY A 92 0.97 18.61 3.80
C GLY A 92 0.25 17.82 4.89
N GLN A 93 -0.45 16.79 4.45
CA GLN A 93 -1.15 15.84 5.28
C GLN A 93 -0.56 14.45 5.07
N ALA A 94 -0.64 13.60 6.10
CA ALA A 94 -0.33 12.19 6.00
C ALA A 94 -1.40 11.45 5.15
N PRO A 95 -1.10 10.25 4.64
CA PRO A 95 -2.11 9.38 4.05
C PRO A 95 -3.24 9.03 5.03
N ASP A 96 -4.40 8.70 4.48
CA ASP A 96 -5.52 8.20 5.26
C ASP A 96 -5.21 6.76 5.74
N ARG A 97 -5.43 6.49 7.03
CA ARG A 97 -5.19 5.16 7.61
C ARG A 97 -6.46 4.34 7.62
N VAL A 98 -6.34 3.07 7.25
CA VAL A 98 -7.39 2.06 7.37
C VAL A 98 -6.98 0.97 8.37
N SER A 99 -7.96 0.31 8.95
CA SER A 99 -7.79 -0.68 10.01
C SER A 99 -7.36 -2.04 9.48
N ASP A 100 -7.90 -2.45 8.32
CA ASP A 100 -7.63 -3.75 7.70
C ASP A 100 -7.76 -3.72 6.16
N GLN A 101 -7.59 -4.88 5.53
CA GLN A 101 -7.66 -5.04 4.07
C GLN A 101 -9.09 -4.91 3.51
N THR A 102 -10.12 -5.24 4.30
CA THR A 102 -11.52 -5.07 3.89
C THR A 102 -11.84 -3.58 3.79
N GLU A 103 -11.43 -2.80 4.78
CA GLU A 103 -11.57 -1.35 4.76
C GLU A 103 -10.71 -0.73 3.65
N MET A 104 -9.46 -1.19 3.46
CA MET A 104 -8.62 -0.78 2.34
C MET A 104 -9.33 -0.94 1.00
N HIS A 105 -9.88 -2.13 0.74
CA HIS A 105 -10.62 -2.44 -0.47
C HIS A 105 -11.80 -1.49 -0.65
N GLU A 106 -12.67 -1.37 0.36
CA GLU A 106 -13.86 -0.54 0.27
C GLU A 106 -13.52 0.94 0.04
N ARG A 107 -12.48 1.44 0.73
CA ARG A 107 -12.02 2.83 0.59
C ARG A 107 -11.45 3.11 -0.79
N VAL A 108 -10.65 2.19 -1.34
CA VAL A 108 -10.11 2.31 -2.70
C VAL A 108 -11.24 2.22 -3.74
N ALA A 109 -12.18 1.29 -3.56
CA ALA A 109 -13.29 1.07 -4.49
C ALA A 109 -14.32 2.23 -4.55
N THR A 110 -14.40 3.06 -3.50
CA THR A 110 -15.42 4.12 -3.37
C THR A 110 -14.85 5.53 -3.42
N THR A 111 -13.53 5.69 -3.46
CA THR A 111 -12.87 7.01 -3.45
C THR A 111 -12.21 7.26 -4.80
N PRO A 112 -12.72 8.20 -5.62
CA PRO A 112 -12.09 8.63 -6.86
C PRO A 112 -10.61 8.99 -6.69
N GLY A 113 -9.76 8.52 -7.61
CA GLY A 113 -8.31 8.77 -7.57
C GLY A 113 -7.57 8.06 -6.44
N ALA A 114 -8.20 7.11 -5.73
CA ALA A 114 -7.57 6.42 -4.62
C ALA A 114 -6.51 5.39 -5.05
N ILE A 115 -5.55 5.16 -4.16
CA ILE A 115 -4.51 4.14 -4.28
C ILE A 115 -4.27 3.47 -2.92
N GLY A 116 -4.03 2.17 -2.97
CA GLY A 116 -3.73 1.33 -1.82
C GLY A 116 -3.03 0.04 -2.25
N TYR A 117 -3.02 -0.95 -1.38
CA TYR A 117 -2.42 -2.25 -1.66
C TYR A 117 -3.18 -3.36 -0.94
N LEU A 118 -3.31 -4.52 -1.59
CA LEU A 118 -4.12 -5.64 -1.13
C LEU A 118 -3.44 -6.98 -1.45
N GLU A 119 -3.76 -8.02 -0.69
CA GLU A 119 -3.51 -9.40 -1.07
C GLU A 119 -4.58 -9.90 -2.05
N ARG A 120 -4.25 -10.95 -2.81
CA ARG A 120 -5.10 -11.51 -3.87
C ARG A 120 -6.54 -11.79 -3.43
N GLU A 121 -6.75 -12.23 -2.20
CA GLU A 121 -8.07 -12.63 -1.69
C GLU A 121 -9.06 -11.45 -1.53
N TYR A 122 -8.56 -10.22 -1.47
CA TYR A 122 -9.37 -9.00 -1.39
C TYR A 122 -9.57 -8.34 -2.75
N LEU A 123 -9.12 -8.96 -3.84
CA LEU A 123 -9.29 -8.39 -5.18
C LEU A 123 -10.63 -8.82 -5.78
N ASP A 124 -11.35 -7.85 -6.33
CA ASP A 124 -12.54 -8.03 -7.15
C ASP A 124 -12.58 -6.96 -8.26
N ASP A 125 -13.67 -6.93 -9.03
CA ASP A 125 -13.84 -6.01 -10.17
C ASP A 125 -14.09 -4.55 -9.75
N ARG A 126 -14.21 -4.24 -8.45
CA ARG A 126 -14.43 -2.87 -7.93
C ARG A 126 -13.14 -2.09 -7.78
N VAL A 127 -11.98 -2.73 -7.94
CA VAL A 127 -10.67 -2.09 -7.88
C VAL A 127 -9.83 -2.42 -9.11
N GLN A 128 -8.99 -1.48 -9.54
CA GLN A 128 -8.05 -1.68 -10.64
C GLN A 128 -6.68 -2.05 -10.09
N VAL A 129 -6.11 -3.18 -10.54
CA VAL A 129 -4.73 -3.54 -10.23
C VAL A 129 -3.77 -2.71 -11.08
N ILE A 130 -2.77 -2.11 -10.42
CA ILE A 130 -1.70 -1.34 -11.04
C ILE A 130 -0.44 -2.22 -11.11
N SER A 131 0.14 -2.34 -12.29
CA SER A 131 1.38 -3.07 -12.48
C SER A 131 2.59 -2.22 -12.05
N MET A 132 3.63 -2.86 -11.52
CA MET A 132 4.89 -2.22 -11.14
C MET A 132 6.07 -2.81 -11.92
N GLU A 133 7.00 -1.95 -12.33
CA GLU A 133 8.35 -2.31 -12.82
C GLU A 133 9.42 -1.93 -11.78
#